data_AF-A0A524JR39-F1
#
_entry.id   AF-A0A524JR39-F1
#
_cell.length_a   1.000
_cell.length_b   1.000
_cell.length_c   1.000
_cell.angle_alpha   90.00
_cell.angle_beta   90.00
_cell.angle_gamma   90.00
#
_symmetry.space_group_name_H-M   'P 1'
#
loop_
_entity.id
_entity.type
_entity.pdbx_description
1 polymer ?
#
loop_
_entity_poly.entity_id
_entity_poly.type
_entity_poly.pdbx_seq_one_letter_code
_entity_poly.pdbx_strand_id
1 'polypeptide(L)' 'MNKRTSGILLHITSLPSPHGIGDFGPSSYEFVDFLKKSKQTYWQVLPLNPT' A
#
# COMPACT_ATOMS: atom_id res chain seq x y z
N MET A 1 -16.71 -21.38 4.70
CA MET A 1 -15.35 -21.51 5.27
C MET A 1 -14.74 -20.12 5.39
N ASN A 2 -14.23 -19.74 6.56
CA ASN A 2 -13.62 -18.43 6.80
C ASN A 2 -12.13 -18.50 6.45
N LYS A 3 -11.70 -17.89 5.34
CA LYS A 3 -10.30 -17.92 4.89
C LYS A 3 -9.51 -16.92 5.72
N ARG A 4 -8.56 -17.40 6.54
CA ARG A 4 -7.65 -16.52 7.31
C ARG A 4 -6.79 -15.71 6.35
N THR A 5 -6.68 -14.41 6.62
CA THR A 5 -5.98 -13.42 5.80
C THR A 5 -5.27 -12.41 6.70
N SER A 6 -4.31 -11.68 6.12
CA SER A 6 -3.60 -10.58 6.79
C SER A 6 -3.31 -9.46 5.79
N GLY A 7 -2.98 -8.28 6.30
CA GLY A 7 -2.70 -7.11 5.47
C GLY A 7 -1.96 -6.01 6.22
N ILE A 8 -1.61 -4.95 5.49
CA ILE A 8 -0.93 -3.76 6.03
C ILE A 8 -1.80 -2.53 5.81
N LEU A 9 -1.87 -1.68 6.83
CA LEU A 9 -2.40 -0.31 6.72
C LEU A 9 -1.22 0.63 6.46
N LEU A 10 -1.21 1.27 5.30
CA LEU A 10 -0.22 2.28 4.92
C LEU A 10 -0.87 3.26 3.95
N HIS A 11 -0.81 4.57 4.21
CA HIS A 11 -1.36 5.55 3.27
C HIS A 11 -0.41 5.78 2.09
N ILE A 12 -0.95 6.13 0.93
CA ILE A 12 -0.17 6.37 -0.30
C ILE A 12 0.90 7.44 -0.09
N THR A 13 0.56 8.50 0.65
CA THR A 13 1.48 9.62 0.92
C THR A 13 2.70 9.23 1.74
N SER A 14 2.67 8.06 2.42
CA SER A 14 3.80 7.52 3.19
C SER A 14 4.76 6.68 2.34
N LEU A 15 4.45 6.42 1.07
CA LEU A 15 5.36 5.74 0.18
C LEU A 15 6.58 6.62 -0.13
N PRO A 16 7.76 6.02 -0.33
CA PRO A 16 8.91 6.76 -0.84
C PRO A 16 8.61 7.26 -2.26
N SER A 17 8.88 8.53 -2.54
CA SER A 17 8.78 9.12 -3.88
C SER A 17 9.81 10.25 -4.02
N PRO A 18 10.38 10.47 -5.21
CA PRO A 18 11.35 11.54 -5.45
C PRO A 18 10.74 12.96 -5.39
N HIS A 19 9.41 13.10 -5.33
CA HIS A 19 8.72 14.39 -5.41
C HIS A 19 8.19 14.91 -4.06
N GLY A 20 8.70 14.39 -2.94
CA GLY A 20 8.41 14.89 -1.59
C GLY A 20 7.14 14.34 -0.93
N ILE A 21 6.29 13.62 -1.67
CA ILE A 21 5.13 12.90 -1.15
C ILE A 21 4.91 11.61 -1.92
N GLY A 22 4.51 10.53 -1.23
CA GLY A 22 4.18 9.28 -1.89
C GLY A 22 2.98 9.42 -2.84
N ASP A 23 3.03 8.68 -3.95
CA ASP A 23 2.11 8.79 -5.07
C ASP A 23 1.76 7.41 -5.65
N PHE A 24 0.97 7.40 -6.73
CA PHE A 24 0.61 6.19 -7.47
C PHE A 24 1.66 5.84 -8.55
N GLY A 25 2.94 6.12 -8.30
CA GLY A 25 4.08 5.82 -9.16
C GLY A 25 4.74 4.46 -8.88
N PRO A 26 5.99 4.25 -9.32
CA PRO A 26 6.70 2.96 -9.24
C PRO A 26 6.72 2.34 -7.84
N SER A 27 6.95 3.13 -6.80
CA SER A 27 7.03 2.63 -5.41
C SER A 27 5.70 2.04 -4.90
N SER A 28 4.57 2.40 -5.49
CA SER A 28 3.28 1.75 -5.18
C SER A 28 3.22 0.31 -5.71
N TYR A 29 3.75 0.06 -6.91
CA TYR A 29 3.87 -1.29 -7.47
C TYR A 29 4.87 -2.13 -6.69
N GLU A 30 6.02 -1.55 -6.34
CA GLU A 30 7.03 -2.20 -5.50
C GLU A 30 6.45 -2.60 -4.13
N PHE A 31 5.60 -1.75 -3.55
CA PHE A 31 4.91 -2.06 -2.30
C PHE A 31 3.91 -3.22 -2.47
N VAL A 32 3.13 -3.26 -3.57
CA VAL A 32 2.25 -4.40 -3.86
C VAL A 32 3.05 -5.69 -4.09
N ASP A 33 4.19 -5.62 -4.78
CA ASP A 33 5.09 -6.76 -4.93
C ASP A 33 5.66 -7.24 -3.59
N PHE A 34 5.98 -6.31 -2.69
CA PHE A 34 6.37 -6.61 -1.31
C PHE A 34 5.23 -7.32 -0.55
N LEU A 35 3.99 -6.84 -0.64
CA LEU A 35 2.82 -7.48 -0.02
C LEU A 35 2.64 -8.91 -0.54
N LYS A 36 2.72 -9.09 -1.86
CA LYS A 36 2.64 -10.40 -2.52
C LYS A 36 3.73 -11.35 -2.04
N LYS A 37 4.99 -10.91 -2.04
CA LYS A 37 6.14 -11.70 -1.53
C LYS A 37 5.96 -12.06 -0.06
N SER A 38 5.35 -11.18 0.73
CA SER A 38 5.09 -11.34 2.16
C SER A 38 3.78 -12.08 2.47
N LYS A 39 3.08 -12.60 1.45
CA LYS A 39 1.78 -13.29 1.55
C LYS A 39 0.69 -12.45 2.22
N GLN A 40 0.83 -11.12 2.21
CA GLN A 40 -0.22 -10.19 2.63
C GLN A 40 -1.28 -10.11 1.53
N THR A 41 -2.55 -10.17 1.92
CA THR A 41 -3.68 -10.24 0.98
C THR A 41 -4.47 -8.94 0.92
N TYR A 42 -4.26 -8.02 1.85
CA TYR A 42 -4.91 -6.72 1.88
C TYR A 42 -3.89 -5.58 2.04
N TRP A 43 -4.14 -4.50 1.33
CA TRP A 43 -3.58 -3.19 1.59
C TRP A 43 -4.73 -2.26 1.96
N GLN A 44 -4.74 -1.78 3.20
CA GLN A 44 -5.69 -0.76 3.63
C GLN A 44 -5.06 0.62 3.50
N VAL A 45 -5.83 1.57 3.00
CA VAL A 45 -5.47 2.99 2.88
C VAL A 45 -6.48 3.86 3.62
N LEU A 46 -6.09 5.08 3.96
CA LEU A 46 -6.97 6.14 4.46
C LEU A 46 -7.76 6.79 3.29
N PRO A 47 -8.74 7.68 3.56
CA PRO A 47 -9.48 8.37 2.50
C PRO A 47 -8.57 9.15 1.55
N LEU A 48 -8.85 9.05 0.25
CA LEU A 48 -8.08 9.70 -0.83
C LEU A 48 -8.68 11.04 -1.28
N ASN A 49 -9.55 11.63 -0.47
CA ASN A 49 -10.15 12.93 -0.77
C ASN A 49 -9.10 14.04 -0.62
N PRO A 50 -9.28 15.19 -1.29
CA PRO A 50 -8.45 16.37 -1.04
C PRO A 50 -8.40 16.74 0.45
N THR A 51 -7.21 17.10 0.92
CA THR A 51 -6.94 17.60 2.29
C THR A 51 -6.98 19.12 2.34
#